data_AF-A0A7D3WZI0-F1
#
_entry.id   AF-A0A7D3WZI0-F1
#
_cell.length_a   1.000
_cell.length_b   1.000
_cell.length_c   1.000
_cell.angle_alpha   90.00
_cell.angle_beta   90.00
_cell.angle_gamma   90.00
#
_symmetry.space_group_name_H-M   'P 1'
#
loop_
_entity.id
_entity.type
_entity.pdbx_description
1 polymer ?
#
loop_
_entity_poly.entity_id
_entity_poly.type
_entity_poly.pdbx_seq_one_letter_code
_entity_poly.pdbx_strand_id
1 'polypeptide(L)' 'MQEVLRKLGGGAIAQATLDRVRASGAKASLSLVYKVIAGTSTRQDIADAFLSVAEEEAARRRQVEQRARQLVAEA' A
#
# COMPACT_ATOMS: atom_id res chain seq x y z
N MET A 1 0.81 13.75 6.73
CA MET A 1 1.38 12.59 5.99
C MET A 1 1.49 11.33 6.85
N GLN A 2 2.15 11.37 8.03
CA GLN A 2 2.26 10.21 8.93
C GLN A 2 0.91 9.63 9.38
N GLU A 3 -0.10 10.48 9.59
CA GLU A 3 -1.43 10.05 10.04
C GLU A 3 -2.23 9.27 8.98
N VAL A 4 -2.01 9.58 7.69
CA VAL A 4 -2.63 8.90 6.55
C VAL A 4 -2.02 7.51 6.38
N LEU A 5 -0.68 7.40 6.47
CA LEU A 5 0.01 6.11 6.49
C LEU A 5 -0.44 5.26 7.68
N ARG A 6 -0.61 5.84 8.87
CA ARG A 6 -1.09 5.10 10.03
C ARG A 6 -2.53 4.58 9.85
N LYS A 7 -3.44 5.37 9.28
CA LYS A 7 -4.84 4.97 8.99
C LYS A 7 -4.97 3.94 7.87
N LEU A 8 -3.99 3.86 6.96
CA LEU A 8 -3.96 2.88 5.88
C LEU A 8 -3.34 1.53 6.27
N GLY A 9 -2.84 1.35 7.50
CA GLY A 9 -2.04 0.17 7.86
C GLY A 9 -0.64 0.24 7.27
N GLY A 10 -0.05 1.44 7.26
CA GLY A 10 1.09 1.85 6.43
C GLY A 10 2.35 1.02 6.54
N GLY A 11 2.53 0.24 7.60
CA GLY A 11 3.59 -0.77 7.67
C GLY A 11 3.42 -1.87 6.62
N ALA A 12 2.19 -2.39 6.44
CA ALA A 12 1.91 -3.46 5.50
C ALA A 12 2.00 -2.98 4.04
N ILE A 13 1.49 -1.79 3.72
CA ILE A 13 1.58 -1.22 2.36
C ILE A 13 3.04 -0.90 1.99
N ALA A 14 3.80 -0.29 2.90
CA ALA A 14 5.22 -0.02 2.67
C ALA A 14 6.04 -1.30 2.50
N GLN A 15 5.72 -2.34 3.28
CA GLN A 15 6.37 -3.65 3.15
C GLN A 15 6.01 -4.35 1.83
N ALA A 16 4.72 -4.38 1.46
CA ALA A 16 4.28 -4.95 0.18
C ALA A 16 4.87 -4.20 -1.03
N THR A 17 5.00 -2.88 -0.92
CA THR A 17 5.71 -2.06 -1.93
C THR A 17 7.17 -2.50 -2.05
N LEU A 18 7.87 -2.63 -0.92
CA LEU A 18 9.26 -3.08 -0.89
C LEU A 18 9.42 -4.46 -1.52
N ASP A 19 8.55 -5.40 -1.19
CA ASP A 19 8.59 -6.77 -1.70
C ASP A 19 8.34 -6.80 -3.21
N ARG A 20 7.40 -6.01 -3.71
CA ARG A 20 7.11 -5.89 -5.16
C ARG A 20 8.29 -5.29 -5.94
N VAL A 21 8.93 -4.26 -5.41
CA VAL A 21 10.13 -3.65 -6.02
C VAL A 21 11.32 -4.63 -5.99
N ARG A 22 11.46 -5.43 -4.94
CA ARG A 22 12.51 -6.47 -4.89
C ARG A 22 12.23 -7.63 -5.84
N ALA A 23 10.97 -8.01 -6.02
CA ALA A 23 10.55 -9.05 -6.95
C ALA A 23 10.86 -8.69 -8.41
N SER A 24 10.90 -7.40 -8.76
CA SER A 24 11.35 -6.93 -10.09
C SER A 24 12.87 -6.86 -10.25
N GLY A 25 13.63 -7.29 -9.23
CA GLY A 25 15.10 -7.29 -9.23
C GLY A 25 15.74 -5.95 -8.82
N ALA A 26 14.93 -4.95 -8.48
CA ALA A 26 15.44 -3.65 -8.07
C ALA A 26 15.90 -3.64 -6.60
N LYS A 27 17.05 -3.01 -6.36
CA LYS A 27 17.53 -2.79 -4.98
C LYS A 27 16.73 -1.66 -4.34
N ALA A 28 16.02 -1.99 -3.26
CA ALA A 28 15.28 -1.05 -2.44
C ALA A 28 15.37 -1.42 -0.95
N SER A 29 15.20 -0.40 -0.11
CA SER A 29 15.10 -0.52 1.34
C SER A 29 13.79 0.09 1.83
N LEU A 30 13.32 -0.35 2.99
CA LEU A 30 12.10 0.19 3.58
C LEU A 30 12.21 1.70 3.85
N SER A 31 13.40 2.17 4.26
CA SER A 31 13.66 3.61 4.43
C SER A 31 13.51 4.38 3.12
N LEU A 32 14.02 3.85 2.01
CA LEU A 32 13.87 4.47 0.70
C LEU A 32 12.40 4.51 0.27
N VAL A 33 11.64 3.43 0.50
CA VAL A 33 10.20 3.38 0.25
C VAL A 33 9.47 4.50 1.01
N TYR A 34 9.73 4.67 2.30
CA TYR A 34 9.15 5.76 3.07
C TYR A 34 9.54 7.14 2.56
N LYS A 35 10.79 7.34 2.14
CA LYS A 35 11.23 8.62 1.58
C LYS A 35 10.48 8.96 0.28
N VAL A 36 10.29 7.97 -0.59
CA VAL A 36 9.55 8.12 -1.85
C VAL A 36 8.08 8.42 -1.58
N ILE A 37 7.43 7.66 -0.69
CA ILE A 37 6.03 7.91 -0.29
C ILE A 37 5.86 9.30 0.34
N ALA A 38 6.85 9.74 1.12
CA ALA A 38 6.84 11.07 1.72
C ALA A 38 7.19 12.21 0.74
N GLY A 39 7.50 11.90 -0.53
CA GLY A 39 7.92 12.89 -1.53
C GLY A 39 9.29 13.50 -1.27
N THR A 40 10.09 12.90 -0.39
CA THR A 40 11.44 13.36 -0.02
C THR A 40 12.56 12.70 -0.83
N SER A 41 12.19 11.80 -1.74
CA SER A 41 13.09 11.17 -2.71
C SER A 41 12.29 10.77 -3.95
N THR A 42 12.94 10.75 -5.11
CA THR A 42 12.30 10.41 -6.40
C THR A 42 12.87 9.10 -6.92
N ARG A 43 12.04 8.06 -6.94
CA ARG A 43 12.31 6.72 -7.50
C ARG A 43 11.01 6.21 -8.09
N GLN A 44 10.91 6.27 -9.42
CA GLN A 44 9.66 6.02 -10.14
C GLN A 44 9.17 4.57 -9.95
N ASP A 45 10.08 3.59 -10.01
CA ASP A 45 9.80 2.18 -9.74
C ASP A 45 9.11 1.95 -8.38
N ILE A 46 9.55 2.66 -7.35
CA ILE A 46 8.97 2.57 -6.00
C ILE A 46 7.61 3.28 -5.95
N ALA A 47 7.47 4.43 -6.62
CA ALA A 47 6.21 5.17 -6.66
C ALA A 47 5.11 4.36 -7.39
N ASP A 48 5.45 3.78 -8.53
CA ASP A 48 4.53 2.95 -9.32
C ASP A 48 4.12 1.69 -8.55
N ALA A 49 5.07 1.02 -7.90
CA ALA A 49 4.78 -0.12 -7.04
C ALA A 49 3.88 0.26 -5.85
N PHE A 50 4.12 1.42 -5.23
CA PHE A 50 3.30 1.91 -4.12
C PHE A 50 1.86 2.18 -4.55
N LEU A 51 1.66 2.86 -5.70
CA LEU A 51 0.34 3.15 -6.23
C LEU A 51 -0.43 1.85 -6.52
N SER A 52 0.20 0.90 -7.19
CA SER A 52 -0.38 -0.42 -7.48
C SER A 52 -0.81 -1.16 -6.21
N VAL A 53 0.05 -1.21 -5.18
CA VAL A 53 -0.28 -1.86 -3.90
C VAL A 53 -1.41 -1.12 -3.17
N ALA A 54 -1.41 0.22 -3.21
CA ALA A 54 -2.45 1.02 -2.56
C ALA A 54 -3.83 0.81 -3.22
N GLU A 55 -3.87 0.70 -4.55
CA GLU A 55 -5.09 0.39 -5.30
C GLU A 55 -5.64 -1.01 -4.98
N GLU A 56 -4.77 -2.01 -4.90
CA GLU A 56 -5.13 -3.38 -4.52
C GLU A 56 -5.75 -3.43 -3.12
N GLU A 57 -5.12 -2.78 -2.13
CA GLU A 57 -5.64 -2.75 -0.77
C GLU A 57 -6.96 -1.96 -0.68
N ALA A 58 -7.10 -0.86 -1.43
CA ALA A 58 -8.37 -0.13 -1.50
C ALA A 58 -9.49 -0.98 -2.14
N ALA A 59 -9.20 -1.75 -3.18
CA ALA A 59 -10.15 -2.69 -3.78
C ALA A 59 -10.54 -3.80 -2.79
N ARG A 60 -9.56 -4.37 -2.07
CA ARG A 60 -9.78 -5.40 -1.05
C ARG A 60 -10.70 -4.90 0.06
N ARG A 61 -10.48 -3.68 0.56
CA ARG A 61 -11.33 -3.07 1.60
C ARG A 61 -12.77 -2.90 1.14
N ARG A 62 -12.97 -2.40 -0.09
CA ARG A 62 -14.33 -2.27 -0.66
C ARG A 62 -15.05 -3.62 -0.73
N GLN A 63 -14.36 -4.68 -1.12
CA GLN A 63 -14.95 -6.03 -1.15
C GLN A 63 -15.31 -6.54 0.25
N VAL A 64 -14.44 -6.32 1.25
CA VAL A 64 -14.71 -6.70 2.64
C VAL A 64 -15.92 -5.94 3.19
N GLU A 65 -15.99 -4.63 2.96
CA GLU A 65 -17.13 -3.80 3.37
C GLU A 65 -18.45 -4.24 2.70
N GLN A 66 -18.42 -4.57 1.40
CA GLN A 66 -19.58 -5.09 0.69
C GLN A 66 -20.06 -6.43 1.28
N ARG A 67 -19.15 -7.36 1.55
CA ARG A 67 -19.47 -8.64 2.19
C ARG A 67 -20.02 -8.46 3.60
N ALA A 68 -19.43 -7.54 4.39
CA ALA A 68 -19.93 -7.24 5.72
C ALA A 68 -21.37 -6.69 5.69
N ARG A 69 -21.69 -5.82 4.72
CA ARG A 69 -23.06 -5.32 4.52
C ARG A 69 -24.05 -6.42 4.13
N GLN A 70 -23.64 -7.37 3.29
CA GLN A 70 -24.48 -8.52 2.92
C GLN A 70 -24.79 -9.40 4.13
N LEU A 71 -23.77 -9.74 4.92
CA LEU A 71 -23.95 -10.56 6.13
C LEU A 71 -24.85 -9.90 7.18
N VAL A 72 -24.82 -8.57 7.31
CA VAL A 72 -25.72 -7.82 8.21
C VAL A 72 -27.14 -7.74 7.66
N ALA A 73 -27.32 -7.73 6.33
CA ALA A 73 -28.64 -7.69 5.71
C ALA A 73 -29.31 -9.07 5.65
N GLU A 74 -28.54 -10.15 5.73
CA GLU A 74 -29.00 -11.55 5.78
C GLU A 74 -29.24 -12.06 7.21
N ALA A 75 -28.88 -11.27 8.24
CA ALA A 75 -29.07 -11.55 9.67
C ALA A 75 -30.30 -10.83 10.24
#